data_AF-A0A2E7BS81-F1
#
_entry.id   AF-A0A2E7BS81-F1
#
_cell.length_a   1.000
_cell.length_b   1.000
_cell.length_c   1.000
_cell.angle_alpha   90.00
_cell.angle_beta   90.00
_cell.angle_gamma   90.00
#
_symmetry.space_group_name_H-M   'P 1'
#
loop_
_entity.id
_entity.type
_entity.pdbx_description
1 polymer ?
#
loop_
_entity_poly.entity_id
_entity_poly.type
_entity_poly.pdbx_seq_one_letter_code
_entity_poly.pdbx_strand_id
1 'polypeptide(L)'
;MSWAPSSGIVKAIEIAALRAVLASVSLFVMSGCLAPVDAPIADAGGAPINRAPAIAPEQTTPSGGIVQLNANCSEQEFRIGAVDEMDLNDILYVRWFVDYDGDANTAIAQDSLLPREQVTTRRVGTSFRLQFNSPRHFPNGLRVGAAAAHQLEAVVSDRDFLSGTEPLNRAVPDEGRFDHVWWLLVFSDDEDCPEELTP
;
A
#
# COMPACT_ATOMS: atom_id res chain seq x y z
N MET A 1 -93.79 25.60 -30.89
CA MET A 1 -92.72 25.79 -29.90
C MET A 1 -91.98 24.47 -29.76
N SER A 2 -90.80 24.38 -30.37
CA SER A 2 -89.91 23.21 -30.34
C SER A 2 -88.79 23.52 -29.35
N TRP A 3 -88.63 22.68 -28.32
CA TRP A 3 -87.53 22.70 -27.38
C TRP A 3 -86.64 21.49 -27.68
N ALA A 4 -85.38 21.75 -28.04
CA ALA A 4 -84.35 20.73 -28.21
C ALA A 4 -83.54 20.61 -26.91
N PRO A 5 -83.32 19.39 -26.36
CA PRO A 5 -82.47 19.23 -25.20
C PRO A 5 -81.02 18.90 -25.57
N SER A 6 -80.12 19.78 -25.11
CA SER A 6 -78.88 19.48 -24.37
C SER A 6 -77.92 18.40 -24.89
N SER A 7 -77.03 18.77 -25.81
CA SER A 7 -75.85 17.95 -26.19
C SER A 7 -74.63 18.10 -25.25
N GLY A 8 -74.71 18.98 -24.24
CA GLY A 8 -73.57 19.30 -23.37
C GLY A 8 -73.30 18.32 -22.23
N ILE A 9 -74.33 17.62 -21.73
CA ILE A 9 -74.22 16.79 -20.53
C ILE A 9 -73.49 15.47 -20.83
N VAL A 10 -73.66 14.92 -22.04
CA VAL A 10 -73.04 13.65 -22.44
C VAL A 10 -71.51 13.78 -22.56
N LYS A 11 -71.00 14.91 -23.07
CA LYS A 11 -69.56 15.15 -23.21
C LYS A 11 -68.82 15.32 -21.88
N ALA A 12 -69.50 15.83 -20.84
CA ALA A 12 -68.89 16.02 -19.53
C ALA A 12 -68.62 14.69 -18.81
N ILE A 13 -69.49 13.70 -19.03
CA ILE A 13 -69.40 12.38 -18.40
C ILE A 13 -68.23 11.56 -18.99
N GLU A 14 -68.02 11.64 -20.31
CA GLU A 14 -66.91 10.93 -20.98
C GLU A 14 -65.52 11.43 -20.54
N ILE A 15 -65.37 12.75 -20.34
CA ILE A 15 -64.11 13.35 -19.90
C ILE A 15 -63.80 12.97 -18.44
N ALA A 16 -64.81 12.89 -17.58
CA ALA A 16 -64.65 12.49 -16.19
C ALA A 16 -64.24 11.01 -16.06
N ALA A 17 -64.85 10.12 -16.85
CA ALA A 17 -64.53 8.70 -16.86
C ALA A 17 -63.09 8.44 -17.35
N LEU A 18 -62.64 9.14 -18.40
CA LEU A 18 -61.29 9.01 -18.93
C LEU A 18 -60.22 9.43 -17.91
N ARG A 19 -60.48 10.51 -17.16
CA ARG A 19 -59.57 11.00 -16.10
C ARG A 19 -59.49 10.04 -14.92
N ALA A 20 -60.61 9.42 -14.52
CA ALA A 20 -60.63 8.43 -13.45
C ALA A 20 -59.85 7.16 -13.82
N VAL A 21 -59.98 6.69 -15.07
CA VAL A 21 -59.21 5.53 -15.56
C VAL A 21 -57.72 5.85 -15.63
N LEU A 22 -57.34 7.02 -16.15
CA LEU A 22 -55.93 7.44 -16.19
C LEU A 22 -55.30 7.54 -14.79
N ALA A 23 -56.03 8.07 -13.80
CA ALA A 23 -55.56 8.15 -12.42
C ALA A 23 -55.43 6.77 -11.74
N SER A 24 -56.26 5.81 -12.15
CA SER A 24 -56.23 4.43 -11.61
C SER A 24 -55.05 3.64 -12.16
N VAL A 25 -54.74 3.80 -13.45
CA VAL A 25 -53.61 3.12 -14.11
C VAL A 25 -52.26 3.62 -13.57
N SER A 26 -52.12 4.92 -13.29
CA SER A 26 -50.88 5.46 -12.71
C SER A 26 -50.63 5.01 -11.27
N LEU A 27 -51.67 4.65 -10.51
CA LEU A 27 -51.48 4.09 -9.16
C LEU A 27 -50.92 2.66 -9.19
N PHE A 28 -51.27 1.85 -10.19
CA PHE A 28 -50.81 0.46 -10.33
C PHE A 28 -49.37 0.33 -10.86
N VAL A 29 -48.86 1.34 -11.58
CA VAL A 29 -47.46 1.32 -12.06
C VAL A 29 -46.47 1.66 -10.92
N MET A 30 -46.93 2.33 -9.86
CA MET A 30 -46.11 2.66 -8.69
C MET A 30 -46.00 1.53 -7.66
N SER A 31 -46.81 0.47 -7.75
CA SER A 31 -46.69 -0.72 -6.90
C SER A 31 -45.70 -1.75 -7.47
N GLY A 32 -44.69 -1.27 -8.21
CA GLY A 32 -43.58 -2.09 -8.70
C GLY A 32 -42.95 -2.88 -7.55
N CYS A 33 -42.76 -4.16 -7.79
CA CYS A 33 -42.33 -5.17 -6.83
C CYS A 33 -41.23 -4.67 -5.89
N LEU A 34 -41.58 -4.50 -4.61
CA LEU A 34 -40.64 -4.68 -3.51
C LEU A 34 -40.23 -6.16 -3.52
N ALA A 35 -39.38 -6.55 -4.46
CA ALA A 35 -38.61 -7.77 -4.31
C ALA A 35 -37.82 -7.59 -3.02
N PRO A 36 -37.92 -8.52 -2.05
CA PRO A 36 -37.01 -8.49 -0.92
C PRO A 36 -35.61 -8.50 -1.53
N VAL A 37 -34.90 -7.37 -1.38
CA VAL A 37 -33.46 -7.36 -1.65
C VAL A 37 -32.93 -8.32 -0.62
N ASP A 38 -32.47 -9.49 -1.07
CA ASP A 38 -31.76 -10.43 -0.22
C ASP A 38 -30.74 -9.59 0.55
N ALA A 39 -30.83 -9.63 1.88
CA ALA A 39 -29.86 -8.96 2.72
C ALA A 39 -28.48 -9.39 2.20
N PRO A 40 -27.51 -8.47 2.03
CA PRO A 40 -26.19 -8.84 1.58
C PRO A 40 -25.75 -10.00 2.48
N ILE A 41 -25.52 -11.15 1.87
CA ILE A 41 -24.93 -12.29 2.56
C ILE A 41 -23.64 -11.70 3.10
N ALA A 42 -23.59 -11.46 4.41
CA ALA A 42 -22.36 -11.11 5.08
C ALA A 42 -21.46 -12.30 4.77
N ASP A 43 -20.56 -12.10 3.81
CA ASP A 43 -19.58 -13.09 3.43
C ASP A 43 -19.00 -13.57 4.75
N ALA A 44 -19.23 -14.84 5.06
CA ALA A 44 -18.87 -15.41 6.35
C ALA A 44 -17.35 -15.41 6.34
N GLY A 45 -16.79 -14.28 6.78
CA GLY A 45 -15.43 -13.86 6.49
C GLY A 45 -14.53 -15.07 6.63
N GLY A 46 -14.04 -15.55 5.49
CA GLY A 46 -13.09 -16.66 5.48
C GLY A 46 -12.02 -16.34 6.50
N ALA A 47 -11.61 -17.35 7.29
CA ALA A 47 -10.61 -17.15 8.34
C ALA A 47 -9.47 -16.28 7.79
N PRO A 48 -9.06 -15.21 8.49
CA PRO A 48 -8.08 -14.27 7.97
C PRO A 48 -6.87 -15.07 7.48
N ILE A 49 -6.65 -15.04 6.17
CA ILE A 49 -5.53 -15.74 5.56
C ILE A 49 -4.31 -14.97 6.01
N ASN A 50 -3.45 -15.63 6.77
CA ASN A 50 -2.20 -15.04 7.15
C ASN A 50 -1.41 -14.79 5.85
N ARG A 51 -1.02 -13.54 5.57
CA ARG A 51 -0.24 -13.17 4.37
C ARG A 51 1.15 -12.67 4.78
N ALA A 52 2.07 -12.65 3.83
CA ALA A 52 3.34 -11.97 4.04
C ALA A 52 3.09 -10.48 4.33
N PRO A 53 3.93 -9.84 5.16
CA PRO A 53 3.94 -8.39 5.22
C PRO A 53 4.22 -7.84 3.82
N ALA A 54 3.58 -6.74 3.43
CA ALA A 54 3.72 -6.15 2.10
C ALA A 54 4.12 -4.68 2.20
N ILE A 55 5.25 -4.31 1.61
CA ILE A 55 5.70 -2.92 1.52
C ILE A 55 4.83 -2.20 0.49
N ALA A 56 4.38 -0.99 0.82
CA ALA A 56 3.66 -0.12 -0.10
C ALA A 56 4.68 0.67 -0.96
N PRO A 57 5.01 0.23 -2.19
CA PRO A 57 6.13 0.79 -2.96
C PRO A 57 5.95 2.28 -3.27
N GLU A 58 4.71 2.73 -3.43
CA GLU A 58 4.37 4.13 -3.70
C GLU A 58 4.62 5.08 -2.52
N GLN A 59 4.87 4.53 -1.32
CA GLN A 59 5.16 5.30 -0.11
C GLN A 59 6.64 5.23 0.30
N THR A 60 7.45 4.52 -0.48
CA THR A 60 8.90 4.48 -0.26
C THR A 60 9.53 5.83 -0.62
N THR A 61 10.56 6.23 0.12
CA THR A 61 11.28 7.49 -0.13
C THR A 61 12.78 7.26 -0.02
N PRO A 62 13.58 7.53 -1.07
CA PRO A 62 13.16 7.75 -2.45
C PRO A 62 12.32 6.57 -2.98
N SER A 63 11.59 6.77 -4.08
CA SER A 63 10.95 5.64 -4.75
C SER A 63 11.99 4.58 -5.13
N GLY A 64 11.65 3.31 -4.99
CA GLY A 64 12.54 2.19 -5.35
C GLY A 64 13.13 2.30 -6.77
N GLY A 65 14.31 1.69 -6.97
CA GLY A 65 15.03 1.72 -8.25
C GLY A 65 16.35 2.49 -8.18
N ILE A 66 16.70 3.24 -9.23
CA ILE A 66 17.99 3.94 -9.31
C ILE A 66 17.90 5.29 -8.59
N VAL A 67 18.79 5.54 -7.64
CA VAL A 67 18.89 6.80 -6.90
C VAL A 67 20.25 7.42 -7.20
N GLN A 68 20.26 8.62 -7.76
CA GLN A 68 21.47 9.41 -7.95
C GLN A 68 21.73 10.24 -6.70
N LEU A 69 22.94 10.17 -6.17
CA LEU A 69 23.34 10.82 -4.93
C LEU A 69 24.62 11.62 -5.14
N ASN A 70 24.71 12.82 -4.55
CA ASN A 70 25.97 13.54 -4.55
C ASN A 70 26.93 12.96 -3.49
N ALA A 71 28.10 12.50 -3.93
CA ALA A 71 29.15 11.93 -3.10
C ALA A 71 29.70 12.91 -2.05
N ASN A 72 29.51 14.21 -2.25
CA ASN A 72 29.96 15.27 -1.34
C ASN A 72 28.99 15.52 -0.18
N CYS A 73 27.82 14.88 -0.16
CA CYS A 73 26.90 14.97 0.97
C CYS A 73 27.34 14.08 2.13
N SER A 74 26.82 14.37 3.33
CA SER A 74 27.09 13.56 4.51
C SER A 74 26.26 12.27 4.54
N GLU A 75 25.00 12.34 4.11
CA GLU A 75 24.04 11.25 4.26
C GLU A 75 22.79 11.40 3.39
N GLN A 76 22.03 10.31 3.25
CA GLN A 76 20.70 10.26 2.65
C GLN A 76 19.77 9.40 3.53
N GLU A 77 18.55 9.86 3.76
CA GLU A 77 17.52 9.06 4.43
C GLU A 77 16.71 8.23 3.41
N PHE A 78 16.49 6.96 3.75
CA PHE A 78 15.61 6.03 3.06
C PHE A 78 14.47 5.63 3.98
N ARG A 79 13.25 5.52 3.44
CA ARG A 79 12.03 5.19 4.19
C ARG A 79 11.26 4.12 3.44
N ILE A 80 10.80 3.10 4.18
CA ILE A 80 9.91 2.06 3.65
C ILE A 80 8.47 2.61 3.46
N GLY A 81 8.10 3.65 4.21
CA GLY A 81 6.77 4.27 4.11
C GLY A 81 5.73 3.49 4.91
N ALA A 82 4.93 2.67 4.24
CA ALA A 82 3.91 1.83 4.88
C ALA A 82 4.15 0.34 4.60
N VAL A 83 3.77 -0.49 5.57
CA VAL A 83 3.78 -1.95 5.48
C VAL A 83 2.39 -2.46 5.84
N ASP A 84 1.76 -3.17 4.91
CA ASP A 84 0.48 -3.83 5.12
C ASP A 84 0.70 -5.21 5.75
N GLU A 85 0.00 -5.49 6.85
CA GLU A 85 0.07 -6.72 7.63
C GLU A 85 -1.33 -7.12 8.10
N MET A 86 -1.74 -8.36 7.79
CA MET A 86 -3.07 -8.86 8.11
C MET A 86 -3.17 -9.44 9.52
N ASP A 87 -2.08 -9.95 10.08
CA ASP A 87 -2.02 -10.40 11.47
C ASP A 87 -1.53 -9.27 12.39
N LEU A 88 -2.47 -8.67 13.11
CA LEU A 88 -2.17 -7.57 14.04
C LEU A 88 -1.31 -8.02 15.23
N ASN A 89 -1.19 -9.33 15.49
CA ASN A 89 -0.40 -9.84 16.61
C ASN A 89 1.06 -10.11 16.24
N ASP A 90 1.37 -10.13 14.94
CA ASP A 90 2.72 -10.40 14.44
C ASP A 90 3.67 -9.25 14.79
N ILE A 91 4.91 -9.62 15.08
CA ILE A 91 6.01 -8.68 15.25
C ILE A 91 6.72 -8.63 13.90
N LEU A 92 6.88 -7.43 13.36
CA LEU A 92 7.60 -7.26 12.10
C LEU A 92 9.02 -6.79 12.37
N TYR A 93 9.95 -7.44 11.71
CA TYR A 93 11.38 -7.22 11.77
C TYR A 93 11.80 -6.55 10.46
N VAL A 94 12.61 -5.51 10.55
CA VAL A 94 13.17 -4.82 9.39
C VAL A 94 14.68 -4.88 9.47
N ARG A 95 15.31 -5.32 8.38
CA ARG A 95 16.76 -5.34 8.27
C ARG A 95 17.21 -4.62 7.00
N TRP A 96 18.21 -3.77 7.16
CA TRP A 96 18.81 -2.99 6.08
C TRP A 96 20.20 -3.53 5.73
N PHE A 97 20.49 -3.58 4.43
CA PHE A 97 21.75 -4.09 3.87
C PHE A 97 22.36 -3.10 2.90
N VAL A 98 23.67 -2.96 2.92
CA VAL A 98 24.44 -2.15 1.95
C VAL A 98 25.48 -3.05 1.29
N ASP A 99 25.50 -3.08 -0.04
CA ASP A 99 26.40 -3.87 -0.90
C ASP A 99 26.49 -5.34 -0.51
N TYR A 100 25.34 -5.93 -0.18
CA TYR A 100 25.29 -7.34 0.15
C TYR A 100 25.42 -8.18 -1.13
N ASP A 101 26.43 -9.04 -1.17
CA ASP A 101 26.64 -10.02 -2.24
C ASP A 101 26.63 -11.48 -1.74
N GLY A 102 26.41 -11.69 -0.44
CA GLY A 102 26.30 -13.00 0.23
C GLY A 102 27.57 -13.82 0.34
N ASP A 103 28.56 -13.59 -0.51
CA ASP A 103 29.82 -14.32 -0.52
C ASP A 103 30.99 -13.52 0.08
N ALA A 104 31.02 -12.19 -0.11
CA ALA A 104 32.14 -11.32 0.30
C ALA A 104 31.73 -10.20 1.27
N ASN A 105 30.46 -9.80 1.29
CA ASN A 105 29.96 -8.74 2.15
C ASN A 105 28.63 -9.12 2.80
N THR A 106 28.69 -9.31 4.12
CA THR A 106 27.56 -9.74 4.96
C THR A 106 27.03 -8.64 5.87
N ALA A 107 27.45 -7.39 5.63
CA ALA A 107 27.25 -6.29 6.56
C ALA A 107 25.77 -5.91 6.73
N ILE A 108 25.21 -6.24 7.90
CA ILE A 108 23.93 -5.71 8.38
C ILE A 108 24.14 -4.24 8.75
N ALA A 109 23.47 -3.35 8.02
CA ALA A 109 23.57 -1.92 8.25
C ALA A 109 22.72 -1.51 9.47
N GLN A 110 21.49 -2.01 9.58
CA GLN A 110 20.59 -1.69 10.69
C GLN A 110 19.50 -2.76 10.84
N ASP A 111 19.21 -3.11 12.09
CA ASP A 111 18.02 -3.87 12.48
C ASP A 111 17.02 -2.97 13.19
N SER A 112 15.73 -3.19 12.97
CA SER A 112 14.67 -2.46 13.63
C SER A 112 13.43 -3.32 13.77
N LEU A 113 12.59 -2.97 14.75
CA LEU A 113 11.29 -3.61 14.97
C LEU A 113 10.20 -2.59 14.61
N LEU A 114 9.16 -3.05 13.92
CA LEU A 114 7.95 -2.25 13.81
C LEU A 114 7.10 -2.43 15.08
N PRO A 115 6.53 -1.33 15.62
CA PRO A 115 5.70 -1.40 16.81
C PRO A 115 4.55 -2.42 16.66
N ARG A 116 4.30 -3.17 17.74
CA ARG A 116 3.23 -4.18 17.80
C ARG A 116 1.84 -3.57 18.02
N GLU A 117 1.78 -2.43 18.69
CA GLU A 117 0.52 -1.77 19.05
C GLU A 117 -0.07 -1.08 17.83
N GLN A 118 -0.99 -1.75 17.13
CA GLN A 118 -1.71 -1.18 16.00
C GLN A 118 -3.18 -1.59 16.02
N VAL A 119 -4.03 -0.65 15.62
CA VAL A 119 -5.48 -0.85 15.47
C VAL A 119 -5.87 -1.20 14.03
N THR A 120 -4.89 -1.15 13.11
CA THR A 120 -5.12 -1.27 11.67
C THR A 120 -4.11 -2.22 11.04
N THR A 121 -4.46 -2.76 9.87
CA THR A 121 -3.59 -3.63 9.06
C THR A 121 -2.45 -2.90 8.36
N ARG A 122 -2.21 -1.62 8.66
CA ARG A 122 -1.16 -0.81 8.04
C ARG A 122 -0.25 -0.24 9.12
N ARG A 123 1.05 -0.49 8.98
CA ARG A 123 2.10 -0.01 9.88
C ARG A 123 2.97 1.02 9.19
N VAL A 124 3.46 2.00 9.93
CA VAL A 124 4.49 2.93 9.44
C VAL A 124 5.82 2.20 9.45
N GLY A 125 6.45 2.07 8.29
CA GLY A 125 7.76 1.44 8.13
C GLY A 125 8.89 2.26 8.77
N THR A 126 10.06 1.65 8.95
CA THR A 126 11.22 2.35 9.50
C THR A 126 11.94 3.19 8.44
N SER A 127 12.83 4.06 8.92
CA SER A 127 13.80 4.75 8.10
C SER A 127 15.22 4.33 8.41
N PHE A 128 16.09 4.51 7.42
CA PHE A 128 17.51 4.23 7.47
C PHE A 128 18.28 5.42 6.93
N ARG A 129 19.25 5.90 7.71
CA ARG A 129 20.09 7.04 7.34
C ARG A 129 21.43 6.52 6.85
N LEU A 130 21.60 6.51 5.53
CA LEU A 130 22.81 6.07 4.87
C LEU A 130 23.87 7.17 4.97
N GLN A 131 24.87 6.95 5.82
CA GLN A 131 26.04 7.83 5.98
C GLN A 131 27.12 7.47 4.96
N PHE A 132 27.51 8.42 4.10
CA PHE A 132 28.40 8.15 2.94
C PHE A 132 29.86 7.95 3.36
N ASN A 133 30.26 8.59 4.46
CA ASN A 133 31.61 8.48 5.01
C ASN A 133 31.71 7.41 6.11
N SER A 134 30.67 6.60 6.31
CA SER A 134 30.67 5.57 7.35
C SER A 134 31.41 4.32 6.87
N PRO A 135 32.52 3.91 7.53
CA PRO A 135 33.20 2.66 7.20
C PRO A 135 32.34 1.43 7.55
N ARG A 136 31.24 1.61 8.29
CA ARG A 136 30.26 0.54 8.52
C ARG A 136 29.40 0.29 7.29
N HIS A 137 28.99 1.35 6.57
CA HIS A 137 28.16 1.22 5.37
C HIS A 137 29.00 0.93 4.14
N PHE A 138 30.18 1.54 4.05
CA PHE A 138 31.09 1.41 2.93
C PHE A 138 32.49 1.02 3.42
N PRO A 139 32.71 -0.24 3.84
CA PRO A 139 33.99 -0.68 4.42
C PRO A 139 35.17 -0.55 3.46
N ASN A 140 34.90 -0.67 2.16
CA ASN A 140 35.91 -0.50 1.11
C ASN A 140 35.92 0.94 0.54
N GLY A 141 35.00 1.81 0.99
CA GLY A 141 34.81 3.17 0.50
C GLY A 141 33.70 3.30 -0.55
N LEU A 142 33.24 4.54 -0.74
CA LEU A 142 32.10 4.91 -1.60
C LEU A 142 32.36 4.83 -3.11
N ARG A 143 33.61 4.67 -3.53
CA ARG A 143 34.01 4.74 -4.96
C ARG A 143 34.68 3.46 -5.45
N VAL A 144 34.32 2.31 -4.88
CA VAL A 144 34.93 1.04 -5.26
C VAL A 144 34.19 0.41 -6.44
N GLY A 145 34.93 0.05 -7.50
CA GLY A 145 34.41 -0.62 -8.69
C GLY A 145 34.36 0.26 -9.95
N ALA A 146 34.03 -0.35 -11.10
CA ALA A 146 34.04 0.32 -12.41
C ALA A 146 32.86 1.29 -12.64
N ALA A 147 31.84 1.26 -11.78
CA ALA A 147 30.63 2.08 -11.90
C ALA A 147 30.24 2.85 -10.61
N ALA A 148 30.98 2.68 -9.50
CA ALA A 148 30.66 3.27 -8.19
C ALA A 148 29.17 3.14 -7.79
N ALA A 149 28.56 2.01 -8.14
CA ALA A 149 27.16 1.72 -7.88
C ALA A 149 27.06 0.79 -6.66
N HIS A 150 26.16 1.14 -5.74
CA HIS A 150 25.97 0.45 -4.48
C HIS A 150 24.53 -0.05 -4.37
N GLN A 151 24.30 -1.19 -3.73
CA GLN A 151 22.95 -1.72 -3.53
C GLN A 151 22.52 -1.48 -2.09
N LEU A 152 21.37 -0.84 -1.90
CA LEU A 152 20.68 -0.75 -0.61
C LEU A 152 19.44 -1.64 -0.66
N GLU A 153 19.24 -2.49 0.32
CA GLU A 153 18.05 -3.35 0.43
C GLU A 153 17.45 -3.24 1.82
N ALA A 154 16.12 -3.16 1.91
CA ALA A 154 15.36 -3.30 3.13
C ALA A 154 14.47 -4.53 3.03
N VAL A 155 14.59 -5.44 4.00
CA VAL A 155 13.78 -6.66 4.09
C VAL A 155 12.88 -6.56 5.32
N VAL A 156 11.59 -6.80 5.13
CA VAL A 156 10.58 -6.84 6.20
C VAL A 156 10.09 -8.27 6.35
N SER A 157 10.12 -8.79 7.58
CA SER A 157 9.80 -10.18 7.90
C SER A 157 8.87 -10.28 9.11
N ASP A 158 7.97 -11.27 9.12
CA ASP A 158 7.11 -11.64 10.26
C ASP A 158 7.79 -12.59 11.28
N ARG A 159 9.06 -12.92 11.00
CA ARG A 159 9.95 -13.72 11.84
C ARG A 159 11.27 -13.03 12.02
N ASP A 160 11.90 -13.30 13.15
CA ASP A 160 13.26 -12.86 13.41
C ASP A 160 14.24 -13.49 12.40
N PHE A 161 15.30 -12.77 12.08
CA PHE A 161 16.30 -13.23 11.15
C PHE A 161 17.27 -14.21 11.83
N LEU A 162 17.50 -15.35 11.19
CA LEU A 162 18.46 -16.36 11.62
C LEU A 162 19.89 -15.80 11.53
N SER A 163 20.61 -15.92 12.64
CA SER A 163 22.04 -15.59 12.69
C SER A 163 22.87 -16.78 12.19
N GLY A 164 23.94 -16.50 11.42
CA GLY A 164 24.91 -17.52 11.00
C GLY A 164 24.45 -18.47 9.88
N THR A 165 23.37 -18.12 9.17
CA THR A 165 22.91 -18.85 7.97
C THR A 165 23.09 -17.94 6.75
N GLU A 166 23.69 -18.46 5.67
CA GLU A 166 23.80 -17.74 4.40
C GLU A 166 22.70 -18.17 3.41
N PRO A 167 22.14 -17.24 2.61
CA PRO A 167 22.47 -15.82 2.59
C PRO A 167 21.80 -15.05 3.76
N LEU A 168 22.61 -14.34 4.56
CA LEU A 168 22.16 -13.52 5.70
C LEU A 168 21.03 -12.54 5.35
N ASN A 169 20.93 -12.08 4.09
CA ASN A 169 19.90 -11.13 3.68
C ASN A 169 18.48 -11.71 3.56
N ARG A 170 18.36 -13.05 3.52
CA ARG A 170 17.09 -13.77 3.45
C ARG A 170 17.07 -14.95 4.39
N ALA A 171 17.89 -14.91 5.44
CA ALA A 171 17.90 -15.91 6.49
C ALA A 171 16.66 -15.77 7.40
N VAL A 172 15.47 -15.74 6.79
CA VAL A 172 14.20 -15.85 7.48
C VAL A 172 13.93 -17.36 7.65
N PRO A 173 13.43 -17.83 8.80
CA PRO A 173 13.03 -19.23 8.97
C PRO A 173 12.13 -19.72 7.83
N ASP A 174 12.14 -21.03 7.50
CA ASP A 174 11.36 -21.60 6.39
C ASP A 174 9.84 -21.30 6.45
N GLU A 175 9.34 -21.03 7.65
CA GLU A 175 7.94 -20.69 7.95
C GLU A 175 7.67 -19.19 8.01
N GLY A 176 8.71 -18.36 7.95
CA GLY A 176 8.60 -16.92 7.90
C GLY A 176 8.32 -16.41 6.50
N ARG A 177 7.66 -15.27 6.44
CA ARG A 177 7.26 -14.61 5.22
C ARG A 177 7.82 -13.20 5.23
N PHE A 178 8.22 -12.75 4.05
CA PHE A 178 8.90 -11.48 3.92
C PHE A 178 8.54 -10.79 2.62
N ASP A 179 8.78 -9.49 2.61
CA ASP A 179 8.81 -8.65 1.42
C ASP A 179 10.03 -7.73 1.49
N HIS A 180 10.40 -7.14 0.37
CA HIS A 180 11.61 -6.32 0.29
C HIS A 180 11.51 -5.21 -0.72
N VAL A 181 12.32 -4.17 -0.51
CA VAL A 181 12.54 -3.09 -1.46
C VAL A 181 14.04 -2.83 -1.57
N TRP A 182 14.47 -2.45 -2.77
CA TRP A 182 15.87 -2.16 -3.05
C TRP A 182 16.03 -0.86 -3.84
N TRP A 183 17.22 -0.28 -3.67
CA TRP A 183 17.69 0.88 -4.42
C TRP A 183 19.09 0.59 -4.96
N LEU A 184 19.32 0.99 -6.21
CA LEU A 184 20.64 1.06 -6.80
C LEU A 184 21.14 2.49 -6.69
N LEU A 185 22.12 2.70 -5.83
CA LEU A 185 22.69 3.99 -5.52
C LEU A 185 23.84 4.27 -6.49
N VAL A 186 23.79 5.40 -7.17
CA VAL A 186 24.86 5.86 -8.07
C VAL A 186 25.36 7.19 -7.54
N PHE A 187 26.63 7.25 -7.19
CA PHE A 187 27.23 8.47 -6.66
C PHE A 187 27.86 9.32 -7.77
N SER A 188 27.57 10.61 -7.76
CA SER A 188 28.15 11.60 -8.67
C SER A 188 28.68 12.80 -7.88
N ASP A 189 29.49 13.65 -8.52
CA ASP A 189 29.96 14.91 -7.91
C ASP A 189 29.09 16.12 -8.28
N ASP A 190 28.16 15.94 -9.23
CA ASP A 190 27.44 17.02 -9.91
C ASP A 190 25.99 17.22 -9.41
N GLU A 191 25.44 16.29 -8.63
CA GLU A 191 24.08 16.40 -8.10
C GLU A 191 24.01 17.37 -6.91
N ASP A 192 22.84 17.92 -6.58
CA ASP A 192 22.69 18.71 -5.35
C ASP A 192 22.53 17.79 -4.13
N CYS A 193 22.94 18.26 -2.95
CA CYS A 193 22.64 17.53 -1.72
C CYS A 193 21.14 17.62 -1.40
N PRO A 194 20.52 16.51 -0.96
CA PRO A 194 19.13 16.55 -0.51
C PRO A 194 19.02 17.58 0.62
N GLU A 195 18.03 18.48 0.53
CA GLU A 195 17.72 19.35 1.66
C GLU A 195 17.40 18.47 2.86
N GLU A 196 17.95 18.80 4.05
CA GLU A 196 17.57 18.12 5.27
C GLU A 196 16.05 18.22 5.42
N LEU A 197 15.36 17.08 5.32
CA LEU A 197 13.94 16.98 5.66
C LEU A 197 13.84 17.31 7.15
N THR A 198 13.47 18.55 7.45
CA THR A 198 13.21 18.99 8.81
C THR A 198 12.03 18.16 9.34
N PRO A 199 12.16 17.57 10.54
CA PRO A 199 11.16 16.66 11.10
C PRO A 199 9.80 17.32 11.37
#